data_AF-A0A6B2D8H5-F1
#
_entry.id   AF-A0A6B2D8H5-F1
#
_cell.length_a   1.000
_cell.length_b   1.000
_cell.length_c   1.000
_cell.angle_alpha   90.00
_cell.angle_beta   90.00
_cell.angle_gamma   90.00
#
_symmetry.space_group_name_H-M   'P 1'
#
loop_
_entity.id
_entity.type
_entity.pdbx_description
1 polymer ?
#
loop_
_entity_poly.entity_id
_entity_poly.type
_entity_poly.pdbx_seq_one_letter_code
_entity_poly.pdbx_strand_id
1 'polypeptide(L)'
;RGGAGAIAVTTSSPERGERLRELGATHVLGRDGGGAGGFDVILDIVAGPALPSFFGKLNPNGRLVAVGVLGGEPPADFGKELLAEFRRSLSFATFSADIVPMPDRSAATADVFAGGLRAVVHEVLPLEQAEAAHRKLDAGEVFGRLVLTTGRFSGARDTAGA
;
A
#
# COMPACT_ATOMS: atom_id res chain seq x y z
N ARG A 1 19.41 -12.26 2.17
CA ARG A 1 18.28 -11.30 2.12
C ARG A 1 16.99 -12.12 2.19
N GLY A 2 16.23 -12.02 3.28
CA GLY A 2 14.94 -12.71 3.43
C GLY A 2 13.82 -11.80 2.94
N GLY A 3 13.23 -12.12 1.79
CA GLY A 3 12.06 -11.44 1.25
C GLY A 3 10.81 -12.30 1.41
N ALA A 4 9.63 -11.73 1.15
CA ALA A 4 8.41 -12.51 1.08
C ALA A 4 8.48 -13.49 -0.09
N GLY A 5 8.14 -14.76 0.14
CA GLY A 5 8.07 -15.79 -0.92
C GLY A 5 6.88 -15.59 -1.88
N ALA A 6 5.84 -14.89 -1.42
CA ALA A 6 4.70 -14.46 -2.21
C ALA A 6 4.28 -13.04 -1.82
N ILE A 7 3.95 -12.23 -2.81
CA ILE A 7 3.44 -10.86 -2.66
C ILE A 7 2.09 -10.80 -3.39
N ALA A 8 1.01 -10.71 -2.61
CA ALA A 8 -0.33 -10.51 -3.12
C ALA A 8 -0.74 -9.05 -2.99
N VAL A 9 -1.33 -8.49 -4.03
CA VAL A 9 -1.82 -7.11 -4.06
C VAL A 9 -3.28 -7.07 -4.47
N THR A 10 -4.03 -6.10 -3.95
CA THR A 10 -5.44 -5.92 -4.27
C THR A 10 -5.65 -4.76 -5.25
N THR A 11 -6.56 -4.93 -6.20
CA THR A 11 -6.95 -3.90 -7.16
C THR A 11 -8.39 -4.15 -7.64
N SER A 12 -9.06 -3.09 -8.07
CA SER A 12 -10.37 -3.19 -8.75
C SER A 12 -10.27 -3.18 -10.28
N SER A 13 -9.07 -3.10 -10.85
CA SER A 13 -8.85 -3.05 -12.29
C SER A 13 -7.87 -4.15 -12.72
N PRO A 14 -8.26 -5.00 -13.69
CA PRO A 14 -7.37 -5.98 -14.31
C PRO A 14 -6.10 -5.36 -14.91
N GLU A 15 -6.25 -4.23 -15.61
CA GLU A 15 -5.15 -3.48 -16.24
C GLU A 15 -4.15 -2.98 -15.19
N ARG A 16 -4.64 -2.44 -14.06
CA ARG A 16 -3.78 -2.08 -12.93
C ARG A 16 -3.10 -3.32 -12.33
N GLY A 17 -3.77 -4.46 -12.36
CA GLY A 17 -3.23 -5.74 -11.96
C GLY A 17 -2.00 -6.16 -12.77
N GLU A 18 -2.06 -6.05 -14.09
CA GLU A 18 -0.92 -6.34 -14.97
C GLU A 18 0.29 -5.45 -14.64
N ARG A 19 0.06 -4.14 -14.49
CA ARG A 19 1.11 -3.21 -14.07
C ARG A 19 1.70 -3.55 -12.71
N LEU A 20 0.91 -4.05 -11.76
CA LEU A 20 1.42 -4.47 -10.46
C LEU A 20 2.28 -5.75 -10.57
N ARG A 21 1.99 -6.65 -11.51
CA ARG A 21 2.86 -7.81 -11.77
C ARG A 21 4.22 -7.40 -12.30
N GLU A 22 4.27 -6.39 -13.18
CA GLU A 22 5.54 -5.81 -13.67
C GLU A 22 6.39 -5.22 -12.53
N LEU A 23 5.74 -4.81 -11.42
CA LEU A 23 6.40 -4.31 -10.21
C LEU A 23 6.74 -5.41 -9.19
N GLY A 24 6.54 -6.69 -9.54
CA GLY A 24 6.91 -7.83 -8.70
C GLY A 24 5.77 -8.45 -7.89
N ALA A 25 4.51 -8.04 -8.08
CA ALA A 25 3.39 -8.76 -7.49
C ALA A 25 3.29 -10.18 -8.07
N THR A 26 3.30 -11.18 -7.20
CA THR A 26 3.14 -12.59 -7.58
C THR A 26 1.68 -12.97 -7.78
N HIS A 27 0.78 -12.29 -7.07
CA HIS A 27 -0.67 -12.53 -7.11
C HIS A 27 -1.40 -11.19 -7.16
N VAL A 28 -2.44 -11.13 -7.99
CA VAL A 28 -3.34 -9.98 -8.08
C VAL A 28 -4.72 -10.44 -7.69
N LEU A 29 -5.30 -9.79 -6.70
CA LEU A 29 -6.58 -10.16 -6.09
C LEU A 29 -7.59 -9.01 -6.23
N GLY A 30 -8.88 -9.35 -6.11
CA GLY A 30 -9.93 -8.34 -5.90
C GLY A 30 -9.74 -7.61 -4.56
N ARG A 31 -10.49 -6.52 -4.34
CA ARG A 31 -10.38 -5.69 -3.12
C ARG A 31 -10.69 -6.44 -1.82
N ASP A 32 -11.56 -7.45 -1.89
CA ASP A 32 -11.89 -8.36 -0.80
C ASP A 32 -10.85 -9.48 -0.61
N GLY A 33 -9.81 -9.51 -1.44
CA GLY A 33 -8.81 -10.58 -1.47
C GLY A 33 -9.37 -11.93 -1.97
N GLY A 34 -10.61 -12.01 -2.45
CA GLY A 34 -11.27 -13.22 -2.94
C GLY A 34 -11.19 -14.42 -1.99
N GLY A 35 -11.04 -15.63 -2.54
CA GLY A 35 -10.83 -16.86 -1.76
C GLY A 35 -9.38 -17.08 -1.30
N ALA A 36 -8.48 -16.12 -1.52
CA ALA A 36 -7.08 -16.28 -1.13
C ALA A 36 -6.90 -16.15 0.39
N GLY A 37 -5.93 -16.89 0.91
CA GLY A 37 -5.51 -16.90 2.31
C GLY A 37 -4.10 -17.48 2.45
N GLY A 38 -3.68 -17.66 3.70
CA GLY A 38 -2.34 -18.16 4.02
C GLY A 38 -1.27 -17.07 4.09
N PHE A 39 -1.65 -15.85 4.49
CA PHE A 39 -0.73 -14.72 4.59
C PHE A 39 -0.09 -14.64 5.98
N ASP A 40 1.22 -14.45 6.05
CA ASP A 40 1.88 -14.20 7.35
C ASP A 40 1.72 -12.74 7.80
N VAL A 41 1.60 -11.82 6.84
CA VAL A 41 1.42 -10.39 7.07
C VAL A 41 0.45 -9.82 6.04
N ILE A 42 -0.51 -9.03 6.52
CA ILE A 42 -1.39 -8.18 5.71
C ILE A 42 -1.14 -6.73 6.10
N LEU A 43 -0.83 -5.89 5.11
CA LEU A 43 -0.76 -4.43 5.26
C LEU A 43 -2.02 -3.83 4.62
N ASP A 44 -2.88 -3.23 5.44
CA ASP A 44 -4.17 -2.70 4.99
C ASP A 44 -4.17 -1.17 5.02
N ILE A 45 -4.26 -0.56 3.83
CA ILE A 45 -4.41 0.91 3.66
C ILE A 45 -5.89 1.34 3.63
N VAL A 46 -6.82 0.39 3.49
CA VAL A 46 -8.24 0.62 3.26
C VAL A 46 -9.02 0.57 4.57
N ALA A 47 -8.81 -0.45 5.39
CA ALA A 47 -9.64 -0.75 6.56
C ALA A 47 -11.14 -0.85 6.20
N GLY A 48 -12.00 -0.11 6.91
CA GLY A 48 -13.44 -0.09 6.66
C GLY A 48 -14.17 -1.41 6.94
N PRO A 49 -15.40 -1.56 6.42
CA PRO A 49 -16.27 -2.72 6.72
C PRO A 49 -15.69 -4.09 6.38
N ALA A 50 -14.74 -4.17 5.45
CA ALA A 50 -14.14 -5.42 4.99
C ALA A 50 -12.99 -5.92 5.87
N LEU A 51 -12.40 -5.06 6.71
CA LEU A 51 -11.24 -5.41 7.56
C LEU A 51 -11.41 -6.72 8.34
N PRO A 52 -12.55 -7.02 9.00
CA PRO A 52 -12.70 -8.25 9.78
C PRO A 52 -12.48 -9.53 8.94
N SER A 53 -12.88 -9.51 7.66
CA SER A 53 -12.73 -10.66 6.76
C SER A 53 -11.26 -11.05 6.50
N PHE A 54 -10.32 -10.13 6.72
CA PHE A 54 -8.90 -10.38 6.50
C PHE A 54 -8.25 -11.17 7.64
N PHE A 55 -8.85 -11.25 8.83
CA PHE A 55 -8.33 -12.08 9.91
C PHE A 55 -8.32 -13.57 9.53
N GLY A 56 -9.39 -14.05 8.91
CA GLY A 56 -9.49 -15.44 8.44
C GLY A 56 -8.45 -15.81 7.36
N LYS A 57 -7.88 -14.81 6.68
CA LYS A 57 -6.89 -14.98 5.60
C LYS A 57 -5.45 -15.14 6.12
N LEU A 58 -5.19 -14.85 7.39
CA LEU A 58 -3.85 -14.94 7.98
C LEU A 58 -3.45 -16.38 8.31
N ASN A 59 -2.18 -16.75 8.23
CA ASN A 59 -1.65 -17.96 8.86
C ASN A 59 -1.70 -17.85 10.40
N PRO A 60 -1.60 -18.96 11.15
CA PRO A 60 -1.31 -18.90 12.58
C PRO A 60 -0.08 -18.02 12.87
N ASN A 61 -0.15 -17.20 13.92
CA ASN A 61 0.79 -16.12 14.26
C ASN A 61 0.85 -14.98 13.22
N GLY A 62 -0.09 -14.93 12.28
CA GLY A 62 -0.15 -13.89 11.27
C GLY A 62 -0.51 -12.52 11.84
N ARG A 63 -0.12 -11.48 11.12
CA ARG A 63 -0.28 -10.08 11.54
C ARG A 63 -1.05 -9.27 10.52
N LEU A 64 -2.09 -8.58 10.95
CA LEU A 64 -2.73 -7.52 10.17
C LEU A 64 -2.31 -6.18 10.74
N VAL A 65 -1.74 -5.33 9.88
CA VAL A 65 -1.37 -3.96 10.24
C VAL A 65 -2.18 -2.99 9.40
N ALA A 66 -3.09 -2.25 10.04
CA ALA A 66 -3.78 -1.14 9.41
C ALA A 66 -2.85 0.07 9.35
N VAL A 67 -2.49 0.47 8.14
CA VAL A 67 -1.61 1.61 7.82
C VAL A 67 -2.36 2.78 7.18
N GLY A 68 -3.68 2.66 7.07
CA GLY A 68 -4.59 3.68 6.57
C GLY A 68 -6.05 3.32 6.84
N VAL A 69 -6.93 4.32 6.65
CA VAL A 69 -8.39 4.21 6.87
C VAL A 69 -9.16 4.80 5.69
N LEU A 70 -8.68 4.55 4.46
CA LEU A 70 -9.28 5.13 3.24
C LEU A 70 -10.74 4.71 3.03
N GLY A 71 -11.11 3.52 3.49
CA GLY A 71 -12.48 2.99 3.48
C GLY A 71 -13.29 3.32 4.72
N GLY A 72 -12.77 4.18 5.61
CA GLY A 72 -13.40 4.55 6.88
C GLY A 72 -13.06 3.62 8.04
N GLU A 73 -13.79 3.80 9.14
CA GLU A 73 -13.62 2.99 10.36
C GLU A 73 -14.09 1.54 10.14
N PRO A 74 -13.39 0.55 10.73
CA PRO A 74 -13.91 -0.81 10.77
C PRO A 74 -15.21 -0.86 11.61
N PRO A 75 -16.04 -1.91 11.46
CA PRO A 75 -17.22 -2.09 12.28
C PRO A 75 -16.87 -2.08 13.76
N ALA A 76 -17.71 -1.49 14.62
CA ALA A 76 -17.42 -1.35 16.05
C ALA A 76 -17.11 -2.68 16.76
N ASP A 77 -17.58 -3.79 16.21
CA ASP A 77 -17.38 -5.13 16.73
C ASP A 77 -16.39 -6.00 15.94
N PHE A 78 -15.54 -5.40 15.08
CA PHE A 78 -14.51 -6.13 14.32
C PHE A 78 -13.61 -7.01 15.19
N GLY A 79 -13.37 -6.60 16.45
CA GLY A 79 -12.61 -7.36 17.42
C GLY A 79 -13.19 -8.73 17.74
N LYS A 80 -14.49 -8.97 17.52
CA LYS A 80 -15.11 -10.29 17.68
C LYS A 80 -14.51 -11.32 16.72
N GLU A 81 -14.26 -10.94 15.46
CA GLU A 81 -13.64 -11.83 14.47
C GLU A 81 -12.18 -12.15 14.84
N LEU A 82 -11.44 -11.15 15.34
CA LEU A 82 -10.09 -11.37 15.84
C LEU A 82 -10.08 -12.34 17.04
N LEU A 83 -11.02 -12.18 17.98
CA LEU A 83 -11.16 -13.04 19.15
C LEU A 83 -11.69 -14.44 18.80
N ALA A 84 -12.52 -14.58 17.76
CA ALA A 84 -12.96 -15.88 17.26
C ALA A 84 -11.78 -16.74 16.79
N GLU A 85 -10.75 -16.09 16.25
CA GLU A 85 -9.51 -16.72 15.79
C GLU A 85 -8.42 -16.81 16.87
N PHE A 86 -8.77 -16.63 18.16
CA PHE A 86 -7.81 -16.56 19.28
C PHE A 86 -6.78 -17.71 19.31
N ARG A 87 -7.20 -18.93 18.99
CA ARG A 87 -6.33 -20.13 18.99
C ARG A 87 -5.23 -20.10 17.92
N ARG A 88 -5.31 -19.16 16.97
CA ARG A 88 -4.30 -18.96 15.92
C ARG A 88 -3.29 -17.88 16.28
N SER A 89 -3.41 -17.25 17.45
CA SER A 89 -2.45 -16.24 17.93
C SER A 89 -2.25 -15.09 16.94
N LEU A 90 -3.34 -14.64 16.30
CA LEU A 90 -3.30 -13.52 15.37
C LEU A 90 -3.01 -12.21 16.11
N SER A 91 -2.35 -11.28 15.43
CA SER A 91 -2.14 -9.92 15.94
C SER A 91 -2.75 -8.88 15.01
N PHE A 92 -3.34 -7.86 15.61
CA PHE A 92 -3.82 -6.66 14.92
C PHE A 92 -3.12 -5.43 15.50
N ALA A 93 -2.64 -4.55 14.64
CA ALA A 93 -2.04 -3.28 15.03
C ALA A 93 -2.42 -2.16 14.05
N THR A 94 -2.35 -0.92 14.53
CA THR A 94 -2.34 0.26 13.68
C THR A 94 -0.94 0.82 13.61
N PHE A 95 -0.57 1.41 12.47
CA PHE A 95 0.71 2.08 12.32
C PHE A 95 0.53 3.33 11.46
N SER A 96 0.90 4.49 12.00
CA SER A 96 1.06 5.73 11.24
C SER A 96 2.52 6.13 11.23
N ALA A 97 3.04 6.48 10.06
CA ALA A 97 4.39 7.03 9.93
C ALA A 97 4.51 8.44 10.53
N ASP A 98 3.42 9.06 10.99
CA ASP A 98 3.42 10.38 11.64
C ASP A 98 3.99 10.36 13.05
N ILE A 99 3.93 9.20 13.72
CA ILE A 99 4.55 9.01 15.04
C ILE A 99 6.07 8.85 14.92
N VAL A 100 6.58 8.56 13.72
CA VAL A 100 8.00 8.35 13.46
C VAL A 100 8.67 9.71 13.24
N PRO A 101 9.73 10.05 14.00
CA PRO A 101 10.48 11.28 13.78
C PRO A 101 10.93 11.43 12.33
N MET A 102 10.87 12.67 11.82
CA MET A 102 11.25 12.96 10.43
C MET A 102 12.65 12.46 10.04
N PRO A 103 13.71 12.60 10.87
CA PRO A 103 15.03 12.08 10.53
C PRO A 103 15.01 10.56 10.29
N ASP A 104 14.33 9.80 11.15
CA ASP A 104 14.26 8.34 11.06
C ASP A 104 13.47 7.90 9.83
N ARG A 105 12.35 8.59 9.55
CA ARG A 105 11.54 8.34 8.35
C ARG A 105 12.33 8.63 7.07
N SER A 106 13.11 9.69 7.05
CA SER A 106 13.95 10.07 5.91
C SER A 106 15.08 9.06 5.68
N ALA A 107 15.73 8.62 6.76
CA ALA A 107 16.77 7.59 6.70
C ALA A 107 16.22 6.27 6.16
N ALA A 108 15.10 5.79 6.71
CA ALA A 108 14.44 4.56 6.24
C ALA A 108 14.03 4.67 4.76
N THR A 109 13.53 5.84 4.34
CA THR A 109 13.18 6.08 2.93
C THR A 109 14.41 6.02 2.03
N ALA A 110 15.52 6.64 2.44
CA ALA A 110 16.78 6.61 1.70
C ALA A 110 17.33 5.18 1.56
N ASP A 111 17.29 4.39 2.64
CA ASP A 111 17.72 2.98 2.64
C ASP A 111 16.92 2.13 1.65
N VAL A 112 15.60 2.34 1.59
CA VAL A 112 14.71 1.63 0.66
C VAL A 112 15.07 1.95 -0.80
N PHE A 113 15.31 3.23 -1.13
CA PHE A 113 15.74 3.62 -2.48
C PHE A 113 17.15 3.13 -2.82
N ALA A 114 18.09 3.21 -1.88
CA ALA A 114 19.43 2.63 -2.03
C ALA A 114 19.38 1.10 -2.22
N GLY A 115 18.37 0.45 -1.65
CA GLY A 115 18.07 -0.97 -1.83
C GLY A 115 17.58 -1.37 -3.23
N GLY A 116 17.37 -0.40 -4.13
CA GLY A 116 16.97 -0.62 -5.52
C GLY A 116 15.48 -0.38 -5.81
N LEU A 117 14.70 0.05 -4.81
CA LEU A 117 13.30 0.42 -5.05
C LEU A 117 13.23 1.68 -5.92
N ARG A 118 12.23 1.75 -6.80
CA ARG A 118 11.97 2.92 -7.66
C ARG A 118 10.57 3.44 -7.42
N ALA A 119 10.42 4.76 -7.36
CA ALA A 119 9.12 5.39 -7.26
C ALA A 119 8.39 5.27 -8.60
N VAL A 120 7.15 4.80 -8.58
CA VAL A 120 6.26 4.85 -9.74
C VAL A 120 5.60 6.22 -9.75
N VAL A 121 6.04 7.09 -10.65
CA VAL A 121 5.47 8.43 -10.84
C VAL A 121 4.48 8.37 -12.00
N HIS A 122 3.22 8.74 -11.75
CA HIS A 122 2.19 8.82 -12.76
C HIS A 122 2.41 10.05 -13.65
N GLU A 123 2.58 11.21 -13.01
CA GLU A 123 2.69 12.50 -13.67
C GLU A 123 3.35 13.50 -12.73
N VAL A 124 4.11 14.44 -13.30
CA VAL A 124 4.67 15.59 -12.59
C VAL A 124 4.02 16.85 -13.15
N LEU A 125 3.33 17.59 -12.29
CA LEU A 125 2.63 18.82 -12.65
C LEU A 125 3.23 20.03 -11.92
N PRO A 126 3.12 21.24 -12.49
CA PRO A 126 3.36 22.46 -11.74
C PRO A 126 2.37 22.57 -10.57
N LEU A 127 2.78 23.17 -9.45
CA LEU A 127 1.94 23.35 -8.27
C LEU A 127 0.64 24.11 -8.60
N GLU A 128 0.69 25.01 -9.59
CA GLU A 128 -0.45 25.77 -10.09
C GLU A 128 -1.56 24.87 -10.66
N GLN A 129 -1.23 23.62 -11.01
CA GLN A 129 -2.18 22.62 -11.50
C GLN A 129 -2.67 21.66 -10.41
N ALA A 130 -2.55 22.02 -9.13
CA ALA A 130 -3.03 21.21 -8.00
C ALA A 130 -4.50 20.80 -8.14
N GLU A 131 -5.36 21.68 -8.66
CA GLU A 131 -6.76 21.36 -8.90
C GLU A 131 -6.94 20.24 -9.93
N ALA A 132 -6.21 20.28 -11.04
CA ALA A 132 -6.24 19.24 -12.05
C ALA A 132 -5.67 17.91 -11.52
N ALA A 133 -4.62 17.98 -10.69
CA ALA A 133 -4.07 16.84 -9.99
C ALA A 133 -5.10 16.13 -9.08
N HIS A 134 -5.84 16.90 -8.28
CA HIS A 134 -6.90 16.35 -7.43
C HIS A 134 -8.03 15.75 -8.26
N ARG A 135 -8.46 16.40 -9.34
CA ARG A 135 -9.47 15.81 -10.25
C ARG A 135 -9.05 14.45 -10.82
N LYS A 136 -7.78 14.30 -11.22
CA LYS A 136 -7.24 13.00 -11.70
C LYS A 136 -7.22 11.92 -10.61
N LEU A 137 -6.91 12.31 -9.37
CA LEU A 137 -6.96 11.42 -8.21
C LEU A 137 -8.40 10.95 -7.94
N ASP A 138 -9.35 11.88 -7.91
CA ASP A 138 -10.77 11.61 -7.67
C ASP A 138 -11.40 10.75 -8.78
N ALA A 139 -11.00 11.00 -10.03
CA ALA A 139 -11.39 10.19 -11.18
C ALA A 139 -10.77 8.78 -11.17
N GLY A 140 -9.81 8.51 -10.29
CA GLY A 140 -9.11 7.23 -10.21
C GLY A 140 -8.24 6.96 -11.43
N GLU A 141 -7.66 7.98 -12.06
CA GLU A 141 -6.77 7.86 -13.22
C GLU A 141 -5.32 7.55 -12.80
N VAL A 142 -4.94 7.96 -11.59
CA VAL A 142 -3.56 7.91 -11.11
C VAL A 142 -3.14 6.49 -10.74
N PHE A 143 -1.97 6.09 -11.24
CA PHE A 143 -1.27 4.87 -10.84
C PHE A 143 0.13 5.23 -10.34
N GLY A 144 0.35 5.07 -9.03
CA GLY A 144 1.57 5.53 -8.37
C GLY A 144 1.40 6.93 -7.78
N ARG A 145 2.43 7.76 -7.90
CA ARG A 145 2.49 9.11 -7.29
C ARG A 145 2.24 10.18 -8.34
N LEU A 146 1.33 11.10 -8.06
CA LEU A 146 1.24 12.38 -8.75
C LEU A 146 2.07 13.39 -7.95
N VAL A 147 3.00 14.08 -8.62
CA VAL A 147 3.95 15.00 -7.97
C VAL A 147 3.67 16.42 -8.42
N LEU A 148 3.59 17.35 -7.46
CA LEU A 148 3.48 18.78 -7.73
C LEU A 148 4.85 19.46 -7.50
N THR A 149 5.20 20.41 -8.37
CA THR A 149 6.50 21.11 -8.33
C THR A 149 6.31 22.63 -8.33
N THR A 150 7.02 23.35 -7.47
CA THR A 150 6.93 24.81 -7.31
C THR A 150 7.82 25.62 -8.26
N GLY A 151 8.19 25.05 -9.42
CA GLY A 151 9.17 25.64 -10.36
C GLY A 151 10.61 25.10 -10.19
N ARG A 152 11.30 24.92 -11.34
CA ARG A 152 12.61 24.25 -11.57
C ARG A 152 12.91 23.04 -10.66
N PHE A 153 12.04 22.02 -10.69
CA PHE A 153 12.51 20.67 -10.39
C PHE A 153 13.29 20.14 -11.61
N SER A 154 14.61 20.32 -11.61
CA SER A 154 15.54 19.69 -12.57
C SER A 154 15.73 18.20 -12.19
N GLY A 155 14.66 17.43 -12.25
CA GLY A 155 14.63 16.01 -11.89
C GLY A 155 14.89 15.05 -13.04
N ALA A 156 15.31 15.55 -14.21
CA ALA A 156 15.83 14.69 -15.26
C ALA A 156 17.17 14.12 -14.80
N ARG A 157 17.13 12.97 -14.13
CA ARG A 157 18.22 12.02 -14.33
C ARG A 157 17.97 11.41 -15.71
N ASP A 158 18.83 11.82 -16.62
CA ASP A 158 19.06 11.22 -17.92
C ASP A 158 18.91 9.69 -17.81
N THR A 159 17.86 9.15 -18.42
CA THR A 159 17.74 7.71 -18.66
C THR A 159 18.29 7.32 -20.03
N ALA A 160 19.03 8.22 -20.69
CA ALA A 160 19.81 7.91 -21.87
C ALA A 160 21.31 7.82 -21.52
N GLY A 161 21.81 6.59 -21.36
CA GLY A 161 23.21 6.25 -21.62
C GLY A 161 24.18 6.26 -20.45
N ALA A 162 24.41 5.07 -19.87
CA ALA A 162 25.73 4.49 -19.61
C ALA A 162 25.56 2.99 -19.28
#